data_AF-A0AAP0W8H0-F1
#
_entry.id   AF-A0AAP0W8H0-F1
#
_cell.length_a   1.000
_cell.length_b   1.000
_cell.length_c   1.000
_cell.angle_alpha   90.00
_cell.angle_beta   90.00
_cell.angle_gamma   90.00
#
_symmetry.space_group_name_H-M   'P 1'
#
loop_
_entity.id
_entity.type
_entity.pdbx_description
1 polymer ?
#
loop_
_entity_poly.entity_id
_entity_poly.type
_entity_poly.pdbx_seq_one_letter_code
_entity_poly.pdbx_strand_id
1 'polypeptide(L)'
;MKKNLLPILIAGTLSSFSLLAAPLNNAQLDQIVNDTIKPLMAQQAIPGMAVAVVYQGKSHLYSYGEADIEAKRPVTADTLFELGSVSKTFTGIAAGAAINSGLVKLTDPAVKYAPQLNTPQWQHITMLNLATYTAGGLPLQVPDAVSDQQALWHYYQ
;
A
#
# COMPACT_ATOMS: atom_id res chain seq x y z
N MET A 1 -2.06 -41.35 -73.31
CA MET A 1 -2.63 -40.00 -73.13
C MET A 1 -2.30 -39.50 -71.73
N LYS A 2 -1.51 -38.43 -71.63
CA LYS A 2 -0.95 -37.87 -70.38
C LYS A 2 -2.06 -37.20 -69.57
N LYS A 3 -2.19 -37.50 -68.27
CA LYS A 3 -3.02 -36.73 -67.34
C LYS A 3 -2.12 -35.84 -66.50
N ASN A 4 -2.29 -34.54 -66.64
CA ASN A 4 -1.53 -33.51 -65.94
C ASN A 4 -2.06 -33.31 -64.51
N LEU A 5 -1.14 -33.18 -63.57
CA LEU A 5 -1.35 -32.72 -62.20
C LEU A 5 -1.58 -31.20 -62.20
N LEU A 6 -2.47 -30.72 -61.32
CA LEU A 6 -2.52 -29.33 -60.90
C LEU A 6 -2.47 -29.29 -59.36
N PRO A 7 -1.44 -28.70 -58.72
CA PRO A 7 -1.45 -28.49 -57.29
C PRO A 7 -2.16 -27.17 -56.99
N ILE A 8 -3.25 -27.21 -56.23
CA ILE A 8 -3.90 -26.02 -55.69
C ILE A 8 -3.09 -25.58 -54.46
N LEU A 9 -2.34 -24.50 -54.60
CA LEU A 9 -1.64 -23.86 -53.49
C LEU A 9 -2.62 -22.94 -52.76
N ILE A 10 -3.19 -23.39 -51.64
CA ILE A 10 -3.98 -22.55 -50.74
C ILE A 10 -3.00 -21.79 -49.85
N ALA A 11 -2.65 -20.56 -50.23
CA ALA A 11 -1.94 -19.63 -49.37
C ALA A 11 -2.91 -19.06 -48.33
N GLY A 12 -3.07 -19.75 -47.20
CA GLY A 12 -3.79 -19.24 -46.04
C GLY A 12 -2.94 -18.20 -45.32
N THR A 13 -3.19 -16.92 -45.55
CA THR A 13 -2.64 -15.84 -44.72
C THR A 13 -3.33 -15.87 -43.36
N LEU A 14 -2.69 -16.50 -42.36
CA LEU A 14 -3.02 -16.28 -40.96
C LEU A 14 -2.60 -14.85 -40.59
N SER A 15 -3.50 -13.89 -40.78
CA SER A 15 -3.37 -12.58 -40.16
C SER A 15 -3.66 -12.75 -38.68
N SER A 16 -2.61 -12.95 -37.89
CA SER A 16 -2.65 -12.84 -36.43
C SER A 16 -2.98 -11.39 -36.07
N PHE A 17 -4.27 -11.08 -35.91
CA PHE A 17 -4.70 -9.81 -35.34
C PHE A 17 -4.46 -9.90 -33.83
N SER A 18 -3.29 -9.44 -33.37
CA SER A 18 -3.06 -9.19 -31.96
C SER A 18 -4.01 -8.08 -31.51
N LEU A 19 -5.16 -8.47 -30.95
CA LEU A 19 -6.04 -7.56 -30.21
C LEU A 19 -5.25 -7.08 -28.98
N LEU A 20 -4.59 -5.93 -29.10
CA LEU A 20 -4.25 -5.15 -27.92
C LEU A 20 -5.57 -4.88 -27.18
N ALA A 21 -5.70 -5.40 -25.97
CA ALA A 21 -6.88 -5.16 -25.15
C ALA A 21 -7.06 -3.64 -25.02
N ALA A 22 -8.21 -3.12 -25.44
CA ALA A 22 -8.53 -1.72 -25.27
C ALA A 22 -8.49 -1.36 -23.77
N PRO A 23 -8.05 -0.15 -23.40
CA PRO A 23 -8.10 0.29 -22.01
C PRO A 23 -9.54 0.22 -21.49
N LEU A 24 -9.69 -0.06 -20.20
CA LEU A 24 -11.00 -0.08 -19.56
C LEU A 24 -11.66 1.29 -19.73
N ASN A 25 -12.91 1.29 -20.18
CA ASN A 25 -13.73 2.50 -20.12
C ASN A 25 -14.29 2.70 -18.70
N ASN A 26 -14.85 3.89 -18.44
CA ASN A 26 -15.35 4.22 -17.10
C ASN A 26 -16.43 3.25 -16.62
N ALA A 27 -17.37 2.83 -17.49
CA ALA A 27 -18.44 1.91 -17.09
C ALA A 27 -17.90 0.53 -16.69
N GLN A 28 -16.86 0.04 -17.39
CA GLN A 28 -16.18 -1.20 -17.02
C GLN A 28 -15.45 -1.05 -15.69
N LEU A 29 -14.77 0.08 -15.46
CA LEU A 29 -14.10 0.36 -14.19
C LEU A 29 -15.10 0.43 -13.03
N ASP A 30 -16.19 1.17 -13.21
CA ASP A 30 -17.28 1.29 -12.23
C ASP A 30 -17.89 -0.06 -11.90
N GLN A 31 -18.10 -0.90 -12.91
CA GLN A 31 -18.62 -2.25 -12.71
C GLN A 31 -17.64 -3.10 -11.89
N ILE A 32 -16.35 -3.13 -12.26
CA ILE A 32 -15.32 -3.88 -11.52
C ILE A 32 -15.25 -3.45 -10.06
N VAL A 33 -15.24 -2.14 -9.80
CA VAL A 33 -15.17 -1.63 -8.43
C VAL A 33 -16.44 -2.01 -7.66
N ASN A 34 -17.63 -1.78 -8.22
CA ASN A 34 -18.89 -2.11 -7.53
C ASN A 34 -19.05 -3.61 -7.25
N ASP A 35 -18.73 -4.44 -8.24
CA ASP A 35 -18.84 -5.91 -8.16
C ASP A 35 -17.80 -6.51 -7.20
N THR A 36 -16.72 -5.76 -6.89
CA THR A 36 -15.72 -6.17 -5.89
C THR A 36 -16.08 -5.66 -4.49
N ILE A 37 -16.44 -4.38 -4.37
CA ILE A 37 -16.57 -3.70 -3.07
C ILE A 37 -17.89 -4.05 -2.38
N LYS A 38 -19.02 -4.09 -3.09
CA LYS A 38 -20.31 -4.38 -2.46
C LYS A 38 -20.35 -5.77 -1.81
N PRO A 39 -19.88 -6.86 -2.47
CA PRO A 39 -19.83 -8.17 -1.82
C PRO A 39 -18.88 -8.21 -0.63
N LEU A 40 -17.72 -7.55 -0.73
CA LEU A 40 -16.76 -7.46 0.37
C LEU A 40 -17.38 -6.78 1.60
N MET A 41 -18.05 -5.63 1.39
CA MET A 41 -18.71 -4.91 2.48
C MET A 41 -19.81 -5.75 3.13
N ALA A 42 -20.62 -6.46 2.34
CA ALA A 42 -21.65 -7.35 2.87
C ALA A 42 -21.04 -8.53 3.65
N GLN A 43 -19.98 -9.16 3.12
CA GLN A 43 -19.33 -10.31 3.74
C GLN A 43 -18.65 -9.97 5.07
N GLN A 44 -18.04 -8.79 5.15
CA GLN A 44 -17.25 -8.35 6.31
C GLN A 44 -18.01 -7.39 7.23
N ALA A 45 -19.30 -7.15 6.95
CA ALA A 45 -20.13 -6.17 7.66
C ALA A 45 -19.47 -4.79 7.77
N ILE A 46 -18.82 -4.32 6.71
CA ILE A 46 -18.13 -3.02 6.68
C ILE A 46 -19.18 -1.92 6.55
N PRO A 47 -19.31 -1.00 7.53
CA PRO A 47 -20.37 0.01 7.52
C PRO A 47 -20.22 1.04 6.41
N GLY A 48 -18.98 1.43 6.10
CA GLY A 48 -18.68 2.43 5.10
C GLY A 48 -17.28 2.27 4.52
N MET A 49 -17.13 2.61 3.24
CA MET A 49 -15.87 2.51 2.52
C MET A 49 -15.74 3.61 1.48
N ALA A 50 -14.56 4.23 1.42
CA ALA A 50 -14.15 5.11 0.33
C ALA A 50 -13.07 4.40 -0.50
N VAL A 51 -13.20 4.45 -1.83
CA VAL A 51 -12.25 3.84 -2.76
C VAL A 51 -11.81 4.89 -3.78
N ALA A 52 -10.51 5.08 -3.91
CA ALA A 52 -9.91 5.92 -4.93
C ALA A 52 -9.09 5.07 -5.89
N VAL A 53 -9.37 5.18 -7.19
CA VAL A 53 -8.62 4.52 -8.25
C VAL A 53 -8.00 5.57 -9.16
N VAL A 54 -6.67 5.53 -9.31
CA VAL A 54 -5.98 6.33 -10.33
C VAL A 54 -5.67 5.43 -11.51
N TYR A 55 -6.37 5.65 -12.63
CA TYR A 55 -6.21 4.86 -13.86
C TYR A 55 -6.05 5.80 -15.05
N GLN A 56 -5.03 5.55 -15.89
CA GLN A 56 -4.75 6.38 -17.07
C GLN A 56 -4.65 7.88 -16.73
N GLY A 57 -4.03 8.20 -15.58
CA GLY A 57 -3.88 9.58 -15.10
C GLY A 57 -5.17 10.26 -14.60
N LYS A 58 -6.29 9.53 -14.52
CA LYS A 58 -7.57 10.04 -14.01
C LYS A 58 -7.91 9.39 -12.68
N SER A 59 -8.43 10.21 -11.76
CA SER A 59 -8.93 9.75 -10.47
C SER A 59 -10.42 9.42 -10.57
N HIS A 60 -10.79 8.26 -10.03
CA HIS A 60 -12.16 7.79 -9.90
C HIS A 60 -12.41 7.54 -8.40
N LEU A 61 -13.44 8.19 -7.85
CA LEU A 61 -13.77 8.12 -6.43
C LEU A 61 -15.13 7.43 -6.26
N TYR A 62 -15.17 6.49 -5.33
CA TYR A 62 -16.37 5.72 -5.00
C TYR A 62 -16.58 5.79 -3.48
N SER A 63 -17.81 6.03 -3.06
CA SER A 63 -18.17 6.09 -1.64
C SER A 63 -19.36 5.18 -1.39
N TYR A 64 -19.27 4.37 -0.34
CA TYR A 64 -20.25 3.37 0.02
C TYR A 64 -20.59 3.46 1.50
N GLY A 65 -21.87 3.29 1.82
CA GLY A 65 -22.35 3.14 3.19
C GLY A 65 -22.20 4.40 4.06
N GLU A 66 -22.06 4.18 5.36
CA GLU A 66 -22.10 5.20 6.39
C GLU A 66 -20.75 5.30 7.12
N ALA A 67 -20.26 6.53 7.28
CA ALA A 67 -19.11 6.86 8.12
C ALA A 67 -19.47 6.81 9.61
N ASP A 68 -20.75 6.96 9.93
CA ASP A 68 -21.30 6.92 11.29
C ASP A 68 -22.71 6.34 11.22
N ILE A 69 -22.89 5.15 11.79
CA ILE A 69 -24.14 4.38 11.75
C ILE A 69 -25.22 5.06 12.59
N GLU A 70 -24.86 5.59 13.76
CA GLU A 70 -25.82 6.21 14.68
C GLU A 70 -26.35 7.52 14.10
N ALA A 71 -25.45 8.34 13.56
CA ALA A 71 -25.80 9.61 12.92
C ALA A 71 -26.29 9.45 11.48
N LYS A 72 -26.29 8.23 10.92
CA LYS A 72 -26.59 7.93 9.50
C LYS A 72 -25.82 8.81 8.53
N ARG A 73 -24.55 9.05 8.85
CA ARG A 73 -23.70 9.97 8.10
C ARG A 73 -23.10 9.22 6.93
N PRO A 74 -23.33 9.62 5.67
CA PRO A 74 -22.77 8.90 4.52
C PRO A 74 -21.25 9.06 4.47
N VAL A 75 -20.57 8.04 3.93
CA VAL A 75 -19.19 8.21 3.46
C VAL A 75 -19.18 9.15 2.25
N THR A 76 -18.20 10.04 2.21
CA THR A 76 -17.90 10.97 1.12
C THR A 76 -16.43 10.88 0.74
N ALA A 77 -16.03 11.53 -0.36
CA ALA A 77 -14.63 11.68 -0.74
C ALA A 77 -13.75 12.38 0.32
N ASP A 78 -14.36 13.18 1.19
CA ASP A 78 -13.68 13.98 2.23
C ASP A 78 -13.76 13.34 3.62
N THR A 79 -14.33 12.13 3.73
CA THR A 79 -14.44 11.43 5.01
C THR A 79 -13.06 11.04 5.53
N LEU A 80 -12.78 11.38 6.78
CA LEU A 80 -11.52 11.03 7.45
C LEU A 80 -11.58 9.60 7.97
N PHE A 81 -10.56 8.81 7.65
CA PHE A 81 -10.35 7.45 8.16
C PHE A 81 -8.99 7.37 8.86
N GLU A 82 -8.91 6.54 9.91
CA GLU A 82 -7.63 6.17 10.50
C GLU A 82 -6.83 5.29 9.52
N LEU A 83 -5.62 5.73 9.16
CA LEU A 83 -4.79 5.05 8.15
C LEU A 83 -3.97 3.88 8.73
N GLY A 84 -3.94 3.74 10.05
CA GLY A 84 -3.16 2.70 10.75
C GLY A 84 -1.71 2.65 10.28
N SER A 85 -1.24 1.47 9.87
CA SER A 85 0.16 1.29 9.43
C SER A 85 0.53 2.00 8.13
N VAL A 86 -0.42 2.51 7.34
CA VAL A 86 -0.09 3.37 6.19
C VAL A 86 0.61 4.65 6.65
N SER A 87 0.37 5.13 7.88
CA SER A 87 1.09 6.26 8.48
C SER A 87 2.63 6.10 8.46
N LYS A 88 3.14 4.87 8.45
CA LYS A 88 4.58 4.58 8.36
C LYS A 88 5.21 5.08 7.05
N THR A 89 4.45 5.12 5.95
CA THR A 89 4.96 5.66 4.68
C THR A 89 5.22 7.17 4.79
N PHE A 90 4.35 7.90 5.49
CA PHE A 90 4.56 9.32 5.80
C PHE A 90 5.78 9.53 6.71
N THR A 91 5.96 8.71 7.74
CA THR A 91 7.19 8.72 8.56
C THR A 91 8.43 8.43 7.71
N GLY A 92 8.35 7.50 6.77
CA GLY A 92 9.41 7.21 5.80
C GLY A 92 9.75 8.40 4.91
N ILE A 93 8.74 9.12 4.41
CA ILE A 93 8.94 10.36 3.63
C ILE A 93 9.62 11.44 4.47
N ALA A 94 9.18 11.63 5.71
CA ALA A 94 9.81 12.58 6.64
C ALA A 94 11.27 12.23 6.91
N ALA A 95 11.57 10.94 7.13
CA ALA A 95 12.94 10.45 7.26
C ALA A 95 13.75 10.66 5.96
N GLY A 96 13.16 10.44 4.79
CA GLY A 96 13.77 10.72 3.49
C GLY A 96 14.13 12.20 3.32
N ALA A 97 13.27 13.11 3.75
CA ALA A 97 13.56 14.55 3.75
C ALA A 97 14.71 14.91 4.69
N ALA A 98 14.78 14.30 5.88
CA ALA A 98 15.88 14.48 6.81
C ALA A 98 17.20 13.93 6.27
N ILE A 99 17.17 12.79 5.57
CA ILE A 99 18.33 12.21 4.89
C ILE A 99 18.82 13.12 3.77
N ASN A 100 17.90 13.61 2.92
CA ASN A 100 18.23 14.53 1.83
C ASN A 100 18.85 15.85 2.34
N SER A 101 18.44 16.28 3.54
CA SER A 101 18.98 17.48 4.19
C SER A 101 20.27 17.22 4.99
N GLY A 102 20.81 15.99 4.96
CA GLY A 102 22.03 15.61 5.69
C GLY A 102 21.88 15.51 7.21
N LEU A 103 20.65 15.57 7.74
CA LEU A 103 20.38 15.51 9.18
C LEU A 103 20.48 14.08 9.73
N VAL A 104 20.16 13.08 8.90
CA VAL A 104 20.20 11.66 9.24
C VAL A 104 20.90 10.87 8.13
N LYS A 105 21.70 9.86 8.49
CA LYS A 105 22.17 8.84 7.55
C LYS A 105 21.56 7.50 7.91
N LEU A 106 21.19 6.71 6.91
CA LEU A 106 20.71 5.34 7.11
C LEU A 106 21.72 4.46 7.86
N THR A 107 23.02 4.74 7.71
CA THR A 107 24.12 4.05 8.38
C THR A 107 24.42 4.58 9.77
N ASP A 108 23.80 5.68 10.20
CA ASP A 108 24.02 6.17 11.57
C ASP A 108 23.47 5.15 12.57
N PRO A 109 24.17 4.89 13.68
CA PRO A 109 23.63 4.07 14.76
C PRO A 109 22.52 4.85 15.48
N ALA A 110 21.47 4.15 15.94
CA ALA A 110 20.31 4.76 16.58
C ALA A 110 20.69 5.59 17.83
N VAL A 111 21.71 5.14 18.57
CA VAL A 111 22.25 5.80 19.77
C VAL A 111 22.75 7.23 19.51
N LYS A 112 23.08 7.57 18.25
CA LYS A 112 23.43 8.93 17.85
C LYS A 112 22.30 9.92 18.08
N TYR A 113 21.05 9.47 17.91
CA TYR A 113 19.84 10.30 18.02
C TYR A 113 19.07 10.05 19.32
N ALA A 114 19.27 8.89 19.96
CA ALA A 114 18.67 8.54 21.23
C ALA A 114 19.74 7.97 22.19
N PRO A 115 20.55 8.82 22.86
CA PRO A 115 21.63 8.39 23.75
C PRO A 115 21.17 7.54 24.95
N GLN A 116 19.87 7.56 25.28
CA GLN A 116 19.25 6.71 26.30
C GLN A 116 19.32 5.22 25.95
N LEU A 117 19.44 4.87 24.67
CA LEU A 117 19.60 3.50 24.17
C LEU A 117 21.05 3.04 24.38
N ASN A 118 21.47 2.87 25.63
CA ASN A 118 22.88 2.73 25.99
C ASN A 118 23.40 1.29 26.10
N THR A 119 22.56 0.28 25.83
CA THR A 119 22.96 -1.13 25.91
C THR A 119 23.69 -1.62 24.65
N PRO A 120 24.54 -2.67 24.75
CA PRO A 120 25.42 -3.09 23.66
C PRO A 120 24.71 -3.38 22.33
N GLN A 121 23.47 -3.88 22.38
CA GLN A 121 22.69 -4.17 21.17
C GLN A 121 22.45 -2.93 20.29
N TRP A 122 22.27 -1.75 20.89
CA TRP A 122 21.93 -0.52 20.19
C TRP A 122 23.11 0.11 19.45
N GLN A 123 24.35 -0.25 19.81
CA GLN A 123 25.57 0.26 19.16
C GLN A 123 25.67 -0.14 17.68
N HIS A 124 25.03 -1.25 17.30
CA HIS A 124 25.07 -1.78 15.94
C HIS A 124 23.75 -1.60 15.18
N ILE A 125 22.66 -1.24 15.86
CA ILE A 125 21.36 -0.97 15.24
C ILE A 125 21.41 0.38 14.55
N THR A 126 21.33 0.37 13.22
CA THR A 126 21.33 1.58 12.41
C THR A 126 19.93 2.14 12.19
N MET A 127 19.84 3.39 11.72
CA MET A 127 18.57 3.98 11.26
C MET A 127 17.92 3.15 10.15
N LEU A 128 18.70 2.51 9.27
CA LEU A 128 18.19 1.57 8.28
C LEU A 128 17.51 0.37 8.94
N ASN A 129 18.14 -0.23 9.95
CA ASN A 129 17.57 -1.39 10.63
C ASN A 129 16.21 -1.07 11.26
N LEU A 130 16.07 0.13 11.85
CA LEU A 130 14.80 0.61 12.39
C LEU A 130 13.75 0.82 11.29
N ALA A 131 14.13 1.47 10.18
CA ALA A 131 13.22 1.73 9.07
C ALA A 131 12.72 0.45 8.37
N THR A 132 13.49 -0.64 8.43
CA THR A 132 13.18 -1.90 7.74
C THR A 132 12.83 -3.06 8.66
N TYR A 133 12.60 -2.81 9.96
CA TYR A 133 12.26 -3.86 10.94
C TYR A 133 13.31 -4.98 11.08
N THR A 134 14.59 -4.67 10.83
CA THR A 134 15.70 -5.64 10.89
C THR A 134 16.64 -5.41 12.08
N ALA A 135 16.15 -4.74 13.12
CA ALA A 135 16.92 -4.42 14.33
C ALA A 135 17.17 -5.63 15.26
N GLY A 136 16.73 -6.84 14.89
CA GLY A 136 16.99 -8.06 15.65
C GLY A 136 15.91 -8.42 16.67
N GLY A 137 14.63 -8.27 16.32
CA GLY A 137 13.51 -8.80 17.12
C GLY A 137 12.76 -7.79 17.98
N LEU A 138 12.71 -6.52 17.58
CA LEU A 138 11.77 -5.57 18.19
C LEU A 138 10.33 -6.10 18.02
N PRO A 139 9.49 -6.00 19.08
CA PRO A 139 8.14 -6.54 19.04
C PRO A 139 7.22 -5.74 18.11
N LEU A 140 6.06 -6.32 17.78
CA LEU A 140 5.02 -5.64 16.99
C LEU A 140 4.50 -4.37 17.70
N GLN A 141 4.36 -4.44 19.03
CA GLN A 141 3.92 -3.35 19.89
C GLN A 141 4.79 -3.34 21.15
N VAL A 142 4.94 -2.18 21.77
CA VAL A 142 5.48 -2.09 23.13
C VAL A 142 4.51 -2.76 24.11
N PRO A 143 4.98 -3.37 25.22
CA PRO A 143 4.10 -3.97 26.21
C PRO A 143 3.13 -2.96 26.82
N ASP A 144 1.91 -3.38 27.18
CA ASP A 144 0.88 -2.51 27.78
C ASP A 144 1.32 -1.82 29.08
N ALA A 145 2.29 -2.42 29.79
CA ALA A 145 2.87 -1.83 31.01
C ALA A 145 3.73 -0.58 30.72
N VAL A 146 4.14 -0.35 29.47
CA VAL A 146 4.86 0.84 29.03
C VAL A 146 3.86 1.94 28.70
N SER A 147 3.54 2.76 29.70
CA SER A 147 2.51 3.80 29.60
C SER A 147 3.05 5.22 29.43
N ASP A 148 4.37 5.41 29.58
CA ASP A 148 5.02 6.71 29.44
C ASP A 148 6.44 6.60 28.86
N GLN A 149 7.07 7.76 28.64
CA GLN A 149 8.39 7.83 28.04
C GLN A 149 9.50 7.27 28.97
N GLN A 150 9.36 7.40 30.29
CA GLN A 150 10.36 6.88 31.22
C GLN A 150 10.32 5.35 31.23
N ALA A 151 9.13 4.76 31.27
CA ALA A 151 8.91 3.32 31.14
C ALA A 151 9.41 2.80 29.79
N LEU A 152 9.26 3.58 28.71
CA LEU A 152 9.76 3.21 27.38
C LEU A 152 11.29 3.11 27.37
N TRP A 153 11.98 4.08 27.97
CA TRP A 153 13.44 4.01 28.06
C TRP A 153 13.90 2.87 28.95
N HIS A 154 13.24 2.62 30.07
CA HIS A 154 13.54 1.46 30.90
C HIS A 154 13.33 0.15 30.13
N TYR A 155 12.27 0.03 29.33
CA TYR A 155 12.01 -1.18 28.55
C TYR A 155 13.10 -1.51 27.54
N TYR A 156 13.76 -0.49 26.98
CA TYR A 156 14.84 -0.66 25.99
C TYR A 156 16.25 -0.67 26.57
N GLN A 157 16.38 -0.61 27.90
CA GLN A 157 17.62 -0.91 28.63
C GLN A 157 17.74 -2.43 28.80
#